data_AF-A0A6B1AW17-F1
#
_entry.id   AF-A0A6B1AW17-F1
#
_cell.length_a   1.000
_cell.length_b   1.000
_cell.length_c   1.000
_cell.angle_alpha   90.00
_cell.angle_beta   90.00
_cell.angle_gamma   90.00
#
_symmetry.space_group_name_H-M   'P 1'
#
loop_
_entity.id
_entity.type
_entity.pdbx_description
1 polymer ?
#
loop_
_entity_poly.entity_id
_entity_poly.type
_entity_poly.pdbx_seq_one_letter_code
_entity_poly.pdbx_strand_id
1 'polypeptide(L)' 'MAELEEILRDLEGDDLDVDMLASRVERASSLISLCRQRIGAARVQVERVVANLDSEDEALVDAGADGDEGS' A
#
# COMPACT_ATOMS: atom_id res chain seq x y z
N MET A 1 -10.94 9.70 -0.16
CA MET A 1 -10.60 9.95 1.25
C MET A 1 -11.58 10.91 1.92
N ALA A 2 -12.25 11.80 1.17
CA ALA A 2 -13.29 12.70 1.67
C ALA A 2 -14.37 12.05 2.57
N GLU A 3 -14.86 10.84 2.25
CA GLU A 3 -15.88 10.15 3.06
C GLU A 3 -15.39 9.81 4.48
N LEU A 4 -14.11 9.44 4.64
CA LEU A 4 -13.56 9.14 5.98
C LEU A 4 -13.37 10.43 6.80
N GLU A 5 -12.95 11.51 6.15
CA GLU A 5 -12.81 12.83 6.80
C GLU A 5 -14.14 13.41 7.24
N GLU A 6 -15.20 13.19 6.44
CA GLU A 6 -16.57 13.58 6.77
C GLU A 6 -17.10 12.77 7.95
N ILE A 7 -16.88 11.45 7.96
CA ILE A 7 -17.22 10.60 9.10
C ILE A 7 -16.48 11.06 10.37
N LEU A 8 -15.19 11.39 10.28
CA LEU A 8 -14.41 11.86 11.43
C LEU A 8 -14.93 13.19 11.99
N ARG A 9 -15.28 14.15 11.13
CA ARG A 9 -15.88 15.42 11.57
C ARG A 9 -17.22 15.22 12.24
N ASP A 10 -18.05 14.33 11.69
CA ASP A 10 -19.35 14.07 12.27
C ASP A 10 -19.18 13.44 13.66
N LEU A 11 -18.26 12.49 13.85
CA LEU A 11 -17.96 11.85 15.14
C LEU A 11 -17.48 12.82 16.23
N GLU A 12 -16.95 13.98 15.86
CA GLU A 12 -16.51 15.03 16.80
C GLU A 12 -17.64 16.00 17.20
N GLY A 13 -18.83 15.88 16.61
CA GLY A 13 -19.98 16.73 16.92
C GLY A 13 -20.83 16.24 18.11
N ASP A 14 -21.23 17.18 18.98
CA ASP A 14 -21.95 16.91 20.25
C ASP A 14 -23.42 16.43 20.08
N ASP A 15 -24.00 16.50 18.88
CA ASP A 15 -25.42 16.15 18.61
C ASP A 15 -25.62 14.75 18.02
N LEU A 16 -24.60 13.89 18.05
CA LEU A 16 -24.72 12.54 17.48
C LEU A 16 -25.35 11.52 18.45
N ASP A 17 -26.41 10.87 17.98
CA ASP A 17 -26.98 9.68 18.61
C ASP A 17 -25.96 8.53 18.60
N VAL A 18 -25.91 7.75 19.69
CA VAL A 18 -25.01 6.61 19.90
C VAL A 18 -25.18 5.56 18.79
N ASP A 19 -26.39 5.36 18.29
CA ASP A 19 -26.66 4.45 17.17
C ASP A 19 -26.05 4.96 15.85
N MET A 20 -26.06 6.27 15.64
CA MET A 20 -25.45 6.91 14.47
C MET A 20 -23.92 6.88 14.55
N LEU A 21 -23.36 7.11 15.75
CA LEU A 21 -21.95 6.92 16.07
C LEU A 21 -21.48 5.50 15.74
N ALA A 22 -22.22 4.49 16.17
CA ALA A 22 -21.89 3.08 15.92
C ALA A 22 -21.84 2.76 14.41
N SER A 23 -22.85 3.20 13.65
CA SER A 23 -22.89 3.00 12.19
C SER A 23 -21.73 3.71 11.47
N ARG A 24 -21.40 4.93 11.89
CA ARG A 24 -20.29 5.71 11.33
C ARG A 24 -18.93 5.09 11.64
N VAL A 25 -18.72 4.60 12.85
CA VAL A 25 -17.48 3.89 13.24
C VAL A 25 -17.32 2.59 12.45
N GLU A 26 -18.39 1.81 12.26
CA GLU A 26 -18.36 0.59 11.45
C GLU A 26 -17.98 0.89 9.99
N ARG A 27 -18.56 1.97 9.43
CA ARG A 27 -18.23 2.44 8.09
C ARG A 27 -16.77 2.88 7.97
N ALA A 28 -16.27 3.67 8.94
CA ALA A 28 -14.87 4.09 8.98
C ALA A 28 -13.92 2.89 9.07
N SER A 29 -14.22 1.91 9.93
CA SER A 29 -13.43 0.67 10.08
C SER A 29 -13.33 -0.11 8.76
N SER A 30 -14.43 -0.19 8.02
CA SER A 30 -14.48 -0.82 6.70
C SER A 30 -13.59 -0.10 5.69
N LEU A 31 -13.66 1.23 5.64
CA LEU A 31 -12.82 2.05 4.76
C LEU A 31 -11.33 1.93 5.11
N ILE A 32 -10.98 1.91 6.40
CA ILE A 32 -9.60 1.72 6.87
C ILE A 32 -9.09 0.33 6.44
N SER A 33 -9.90 -0.71 6.59
CA SER A 33 -9.54 -2.06 6.18
C SER A 33 -9.24 -2.15 4.68
N LEU A 34 -10.07 -1.50 3.86
CA LEU A 34 -9.85 -1.40 2.41
C LEU A 34 -8.56 -0.64 2.09
N CYS A 35 -8.29 0.48 2.77
CA CYS A 35 -7.06 1.24 2.57
C CYS A 35 -5.83 0.40 2.90
N ARG A 36 -5.85 -0.33 4.02
CA ARG A 36 -4.76 -1.23 4.42
C ARG A 36 -4.52 -2.34 3.40
N GLN A 37 -5.60 -2.94 2.86
CA GLN A 37 -5.49 -3.95 1.81
C GLN A 37 -4.81 -3.40 0.56
N ARG A 38 -5.22 -2.21 0.11
CA ARG A 38 -4.62 -1.55 -1.07
C ARG A 38 -3.14 -1.22 -0.86
N ILE A 39 -2.77 -0.72 0.32
CA ILE A 39 -1.37 -0.46 0.67
C ILE A 39 -0.56 -1.75 0.67
N GLY A 40 -1.10 -2.83 1.25
CA GLY A 40 -0.45 -4.14 1.24
C GLY A 40 -0.21 -4.66 -0.18
N ALA A 41 -1.22 -4.58 -1.05
CA ALA A 41 -1.10 -4.99 -2.45
C ALA A 41 -0.06 -4.14 -3.21
N ALA A 42 -0.07 -2.83 -3.00
CA ALA A 42 0.93 -1.94 -3.60
C ALA A 42 2.35 -2.28 -3.13
N ARG A 43 2.53 -2.58 -1.84
CA ARG A 43 3.84 -2.97 -1.29
C ARG A 43 4.39 -4.24 -1.95
N VAL A 44 3.56 -5.28 -2.09
CA VAL A 44 3.93 -6.52 -2.79
C VAL A 44 4.29 -6.26 -4.25
N GLN A 45 3.56 -5.36 -4.92
CA GLN A 45 3.86 -5.00 -6.30
C GLN A 45 5.22 -4.29 -6.41
N VAL A 46 5.53 -3.37 -5.50
CA VAL A 46 6.83 -2.69 -5.45
C VAL A 46 7.96 -3.69 -5.20
N GLU A 47 7.81 -4.59 -4.23
CA GLU A 47 8.81 -5.63 -3.94
C GLU A 47 9.09 -6.51 -5.17
N ARG A 48 8.06 -6.88 -5.93
CA ARG A 48 8.23 -7.61 -7.20
C ARG A 48 8.98 -6.79 -8.25
N VAL A 49 8.68 -5.50 -8.39
CA VAL A 49 9.36 -4.63 -9.36
C VAL A 49 10.84 -4.51 -9.00
N VAL A 50 11.16 -4.29 -7.73
CA VAL A 50 12.56 -4.21 -7.25
C VAL A 50 13.30 -5.52 -7.51
N ALA A 51 12.70 -6.66 -7.16
CA ALA A 51 13.33 -7.96 -7.39
C ALA A 51 13.60 -8.25 -8.88
N ASN A 52 12.69 -7.83 -9.76
CA ASN A 52 12.91 -7.94 -11.20
C ASN A 52 14.07 -7.06 -11.67
N LEU A 53 14.13 -5.81 -11.22
CA LEU A 53 15.21 -4.89 -11.57
C LEU A 53 16.57 -5.41 -11.10
N ASP A 54 16.65 -5.93 -9.87
CA ASP A 54 17.88 -6.55 -9.34
C ASP A 54 18.29 -7.78 -10.19
N SER A 55 17.32 -8.59 -10.62
CA SER A 55 17.59 -9.76 -11.48
C SER A 55 18.07 -9.37 -12.89
N GLU A 56 17.53 -8.28 -13.44
CA GLU A 56 17.97 -7.73 -14.74
C GLU A 56 19.38 -7.14 -14.64
N ASP A 57 19.70 -6.48 -13.51
CA ASP A 57 21.03 -5.92 -13.25
C ASP A 57 22.08 -7.02 -13.15
N GLU A 58 21.83 -8.08 -12.37
CA GLU A 58 22.73 -9.25 -12.27
C GLU A 58 22.95 -9.96 -13.62
N ALA A 59 21.91 -10.06 -14.46
CA ALA A 59 22.03 -10.62 -15.81
C ALA A 59 22.89 -9.75 -16.75
N LEU A 60 22.94 -8.44 -16.52
CA LEU A 60 23.82 -7.51 -17.24
C LEU A 60 25.28 -7.61 -16.76
N VAL A 61 25.52 -7.94 -15.47
CA VAL A 61 26.88 -8.10 -14.92
C VAL A 61 27.52 -9.41 -15.39
N ASP A 62 26.76 -10.51 -15.43
CA ASP A 62 27.24 -11.82 -15.88
C ASP A 62 27.66 -11.83 -17.36
N ALA A 63 26.92 -11.11 -18.22
CA ALA A 63 27.24 -10.96 -19.64
C ALA A 63 28.54 -10.16 -19.94
N GLY A 64 29.12 -9.48 -18.93
CA GLY A 64 30.35 -8.70 -19.05
C GLY A 64 31.63 -9.43 -18.61
N ALA A 65 31.53 -10.63 -18.02
CA ALA A 65 32.65 -11.30 -17.37
C ALA A 65 33.43 -12.30 -18.26
N ASP A 66 33.00 -12.55 -19.49
CA ASP A 66 33.56 -13.60 -20.36
C ASP A 66 34.73 -13.15 -21.27
N GLY A 67 35.48 -12.11 -20.86
CA GLY A 67 36.34 -11.35 -21.77
C GLY A 67 37.74 -10.97 -21.28
N ASP A 68 38.41 -11.74 -20.42
CA ASP A 68 39.86 -11.59 -20.22
C ASP A 68 40.50 -12.81 -19.51
N GLU A 69 40.81 -13.88 -20.25
CA GLU A 69 41.96 -14.74 -19.93
C GLU A 69 42.63 -15.15 -21.25
N GLY A 70 43.32 -14.17 -21.85
CA GLY A 70 44.19 -14.35 -23.00
C GLY A 70 45.65 -14.57 -22.58
N SER A 71 46.20 -15.69 -23.05
CA SER A 71 47.63 -16.12 -23.11
C SER A 71 48.19 -16.88 -21.91
#